data_AF-A0A7W1B7K5-F1
#
_entry.id   AF-A0A7W1B7K5-F1
#
_cell.length_a   1.000
_cell.length_b   1.000
_cell.length_c   1.000
_cell.angle_alpha   90.00
_cell.angle_beta   90.00
_cell.angle_gamma   90.00
#
_symmetry.space_group_name_H-M   'P 1'
#
loop_
_entity.id
_entity.type
_entity.pdbx_description
1 polymer ?
#
loop_
_entity_poly.entity_id
_entity_poly.type
_entity_poly.pdbx_seq_one_letter_code
_entity_poly.pdbx_strand_id
1 'polypeptide(L)'
;MGSAMAIVSKAVFEKLVAQPQVGAVVELDRYKSTHRTLETLGEGGALFLVTVRPPDEQLWLVAVLEQPALGKDGWSAPANTTPIADISAAKSKLVFTSGTGITTK
;
A
#
# COMPACT_ATOMS: atom_id res chain seq x y z
N MET A 1 -9.49 10.08 11.79
CA MET A 1 -9.30 9.49 10.45
C MET A 1 -7.82 9.26 10.23
N GLY A 2 -7.37 8.04 10.50
CA GLY A 2 -5.99 7.62 10.30
C GLY A 2 -5.90 6.82 9.00
N SER A 3 -5.18 7.33 8.02
CA SER A 3 -4.79 6.54 6.86
C SER A 3 -3.44 5.87 7.13
N ALA A 4 -3.27 4.66 6.64
CA ALA A 4 -2.03 3.91 6.81
C ALA A 4 -1.40 3.62 5.46
N MET A 5 -0.07 3.51 5.45
CA MET A 5 0.69 3.06 4.29
C MET A 5 1.39 1.75 4.64
N ALA A 6 1.29 0.77 3.75
CA ALA A 6 1.95 -0.53 3.92
C ALA A 6 2.80 -0.88 2.71
N ILE A 7 4.00 -1.39 2.97
CA ILE A 7 4.93 -1.83 1.93
C ILE A 7 4.62 -3.28 1.57
N VAL A 8 4.21 -3.50 0.33
CA VAL A 8 4.08 -4.83 -0.28
C VAL A 8 5.44 -5.24 -0.83
N SER A 9 5.95 -6.38 -0.34
CA SER A 9 7.22 -6.91 -0.81
C SER A 9 7.15 -7.27 -2.29
N LYS A 10 8.29 -7.13 -2.99
CA LYS A 10 8.42 -7.47 -4.42
C LYS A 10 7.84 -8.86 -4.74
N ALA A 11 8.18 -9.86 -3.92
CA ALA A 11 7.76 -11.25 -4.14
C ALA A 11 6.24 -11.45 -4.03
N VAL A 12 5.55 -10.68 -3.17
CA VAL A 12 4.09 -10.73 -3.07
C VAL A 12 3.49 -10.00 -4.27
N PHE A 13 4.01 -8.83 -4.61
CA PHE A 13 3.52 -8.02 -5.73
C PHE A 13 3.63 -8.76 -7.08
N GLU A 14 4.77 -9.40 -7.36
CA GLU A 14 4.99 -10.14 -8.62
C GLU A 14 4.12 -11.41 -8.74
N LYS A 15 3.62 -11.95 -7.61
CA LYS A 15 2.63 -13.03 -7.62
C LYS A 15 1.22 -12.51 -7.91
N LEU A 16 0.93 -11.26 -7.54
CA LEU A 16 -0.37 -10.62 -7.75
C LEU A 16 -0.50 -10.04 -9.15
N VAL A 17 0.61 -9.57 -9.72
CA VAL A 17 0.63 -8.87 -11.02
C VAL A 17 1.73 -9.47 -11.89
N ALA A 18 1.33 -10.18 -12.94
CA ALA A 18 2.26 -10.82 -13.87
C ALA A 18 3.07 -9.82 -14.70
N GLN A 19 2.47 -8.68 -15.07
CA GLN A 19 3.10 -7.62 -15.86
C GLN A 19 2.83 -6.25 -15.22
N PRO A 20 3.62 -5.86 -14.20
CA PRO A 20 3.40 -4.60 -13.50
C PRO A 20 3.83 -3.42 -14.37
N GLN A 21 2.89 -2.51 -14.63
CA GLN A 21 3.13 -1.28 -15.37
C GLN A 21 2.42 -0.10 -14.70
N VAL A 22 3.03 1.08 -14.73
CA VAL A 22 2.38 2.32 -14.31
C VAL A 22 1.15 2.56 -15.20
N GLY A 23 0.02 2.93 -14.60
CA GLY A 23 -1.26 3.08 -15.28
C GLY A 23 -2.15 1.83 -15.27
N ALA A 24 -1.61 0.63 -14.98
CA ALA A 24 -2.45 -0.55 -14.84
C ALA A 24 -3.19 -0.57 -13.51
N VAL A 25 -4.42 -1.07 -13.50
CA VAL A 25 -5.20 -1.27 -12.28
C VAL A 25 -5.00 -2.70 -11.77
N VAL A 26 -4.72 -2.83 -10.48
CA VAL A 26 -4.66 -4.12 -9.80
C VAL A 26 -5.90 -4.24 -8.92
N GLU A 27 -6.76 -5.20 -9.22
CA GLU A 27 -8.00 -5.46 -8.49
C GLU A 27 -7.70 -6.16 -7.14
N LEU A 28 -7.09 -5.42 -6.23
CA LEU A 28 -6.84 -5.83 -4.86
C LEU A 28 -8.04 -5.44 -3.99
N ASP A 29 -8.68 -6.42 -3.35
CA ASP A 29 -9.74 -6.22 -2.36
C ASP A 29 -9.27 -6.49 -0.93
N ARG A 30 -8.07 -7.08 -0.76
CA ARG A 30 -7.62 -7.59 0.53
C ARG A 30 -6.13 -7.39 0.79
N TYR A 31 -5.83 -7.04 2.03
CA TYR A 31 -4.48 -6.98 2.57
C TYR A 31 -4.36 -7.82 3.83
N LYS A 32 -3.60 -8.92 3.75
CA LYS A 32 -3.39 -9.85 4.87
C LYS A 32 -2.34 -9.31 5.82
N SER A 33 -2.77 -8.58 6.85
CA SER A 33 -1.90 -8.13 7.93
C SER A 33 -2.71 -7.85 9.20
N THR A 34 -2.17 -8.29 10.33
CA THR A 34 -2.73 -8.08 11.68
C THR A 34 -1.88 -7.12 12.51
N HIS A 35 -1.02 -6.34 11.86
CA HIS A 35 -0.15 -5.38 12.56
C HIS A 35 -0.98 -4.33 13.29
N ARG A 36 -0.74 -4.15 14.60
CA ARG A 36 -1.49 -3.20 15.46
C ARG A 36 -1.50 -1.77 14.94
N THR A 37 -0.46 -1.34 14.23
CA THR A 37 -0.39 0.00 13.62
C THR A 37 -1.54 0.29 12.66
N LEU A 38 -2.10 -0.77 12.05
CA LEU A 38 -3.21 -0.66 11.11
C LEU A 38 -4.57 -0.56 11.81
N GLU A 39 -4.68 -0.85 13.12
CA GLU A 39 -5.95 -0.78 13.86
C GLU A 39 -6.64 0.59 13.73
N THR A 40 -5.85 1.66 13.57
CA THR A 40 -6.34 3.03 13.31
C THR A 40 -7.18 3.17 12.04
N LEU A 41 -7.04 2.26 11.07
CA LEU A 41 -7.89 2.21 9.87
C LEU A 41 -9.35 1.87 10.20
N GLY A 42 -9.58 1.17 11.32
CA GLY A 42 -10.92 0.81 11.79
C GLY A 42 -11.77 2.01 12.21
N GLU A 43 -11.13 3.15 12.48
CA GLU A 43 -11.80 4.43 12.76
C GLU A 43 -12.19 5.20 11.48
N GLY A 44 -12.00 4.59 10.32
CA GLY A 44 -12.18 5.21 9.01
C GLY A 44 -10.89 5.80 8.46
N GLY A 45 -10.64 5.58 7.16
CA GLY A 45 -9.44 6.00 6.46
C GLY A 45 -9.23 5.21 5.17
N ALA A 46 -8.00 5.25 4.65
CA ALA A 46 -7.58 4.44 3.51
C ALA A 46 -6.26 3.73 3.82
N LEU A 47 -6.12 2.51 3.28
CA LEU A 47 -4.86 1.79 3.28
C LEU A 47 -4.20 1.94 1.91
N PHE A 48 -3.06 2.63 1.89
CA PHE A 48 -2.23 2.82 0.72
C PHE A 48 -1.19 1.69 0.64
N LEU A 49 -1.31 0.85 -0.38
CA LEU A 49 -0.36 -0.22 -0.65
C LEU A 49 0.70 0.30 -1.60
N VAL A 50 1.95 0.23 -1.20
CA VAL A 50 3.10 0.69 -1.99
C VAL A 50 4.12 -0.42 -2.17
N THR A 51 4.91 -0.38 -3.22
CA THR A 51 6.04 -1.29 -3.42
C THR A 51 7.28 -0.53 -3.87
N VAL A 52 8.46 -1.05 -3.51
CA VAL A 52 9.75 -0.51 -3.93
C VAL A 52 10.26 -1.34 -5.11
N ARG A 53 10.51 -0.68 -6.24
CA ARG A 53 10.96 -1.33 -7.48
C ARG A 53 12.43 -1.01 -7.78
N PRO A 54 13.26 -2.02 -8.12
CA PRO A 54 14.56 -1.77 -8.73
C PRO A 54 14.38 -1.17 -10.15
N PRO A 55 15.39 -0.48 -10.72
CA PRO A 55 16.77 -0.34 -10.22
C PRO A 55 17.00 0.79 -9.20
N ASP A 56 16.20 1.87 -9.21
CA ASP A 56 16.44 3.09 -8.41
C ASP A 56 15.53 3.20 -7.17
N GLU A 57 15.16 2.05 -6.62
CA GLU A 57 14.24 1.93 -5.47
C GLU A 57 12.92 2.68 -5.66
N GLN A 58 12.41 2.84 -6.89
CA GLN A 58 11.21 3.63 -7.18
C GLN A 58 10.04 3.20 -6.29
N LEU A 59 9.34 4.17 -5.67
CA LEU A 59 8.18 3.89 -4.84
C LEU A 59 6.94 3.99 -5.70
N TRP A 60 6.27 2.87 -5.91
CA TRP A 60 5.03 2.81 -6.65
C TRP A 60 3.85 2.61 -5.70
N LEU A 61 2.81 3.41 -5.86
CA LEU A 61 1.49 3.11 -5.33
C LEU A 61 0.91 1.98 -6.19
N VAL A 62 0.49 0.89 -5.56
CA VAL A 62 -0.02 -0.29 -6.27
C VAL A 62 -1.53 -0.49 -6.11
N ALA A 63 -2.08 -0.07 -4.97
CA ALA A 63 -3.52 -0.12 -4.72
C ALA A 63 -3.88 0.81 -3.56
N VAL A 64 -5.14 1.25 -3.55
CA VAL A 64 -5.76 1.97 -2.43
C VAL A 64 -6.98 1.17 -2.00
N LEU A 65 -6.99 0.75 -0.73
CA LEU A 65 -8.17 0.15 -0.12
C LEU A 65 -8.87 1.25 0.69
N GLU A 66 -9.97 1.77 0.15
CA GLU A 66 -10.76 2.80 0.80
C GLU A 66 -11.69 2.19 1.84
N GLN A 67 -11.76 2.81 3.03
CA GLN A 67 -12.59 2.37 4.14
C GLN A 67 -12.44 0.87 4.47
N PRO A 68 -11.20 0.37 4.66
CA PRO A 68 -11.00 -1.04 4.84
C PRO A 68 -11.57 -1.50 6.19
N ALA A 69 -12.26 -2.63 6.19
CA ALA A 69 -12.77 -3.28 7.38
C ALA A 69 -11.83 -4.40 7.83
N LEU A 70 -11.60 -4.50 9.14
CA LEU A 70 -10.81 -5.59 9.72
C LEU A 70 -11.63 -6.89 9.71
N GLY A 71 -11.18 -7.87 8.93
CA GLY A 71 -11.66 -9.25 8.94
C GLY A 71 -10.74 -10.18 9.74
N LYS A 72 -11.03 -11.49 9.69
CA LYS A 72 -10.31 -12.52 10.46
C LYS A 72 -8.80 -12.61 10.13
N ASP A 73 -8.45 -12.38 8.86
CA ASP A 73 -7.09 -12.60 8.35
C ASP A 73 -6.40 -11.30 7.87
N GLY A 74 -6.98 -10.14 8.17
CA GLY A 74 -6.48 -8.84 7.75
C GLY A 74 -7.58 -7.90 7.27
N TRP A 75 -7.21 -6.93 6.46
CA TRP A 75 -8.07 -5.83 6.02
C TRP A 75 -8.70 -6.12 4.66
N SER A 76 -9.99 -5.82 4.52
CA SER A 76 -10.73 -5.97 3.26
C SER A 76 -11.52 -4.71 2.91
N ALA A 77 -11.58 -4.37 1.63
CA ALA A 77 -12.31 -3.22 1.10
C ALA A 77 -12.92 -3.58 -0.27
N PRO A 78 -13.75 -2.70 -0.86
CA PRO A 78 -14.06 -2.80 -2.29
C PRO A 78 -12.79 -2.89 -3.14
N ALA A 79 -12.89 -3.58 -4.29
CA ALA A 79 -11.74 -3.78 -5.16
C ALA A 79 -11.13 -2.44 -5.60
N ASN A 80 -9.80 -2.34 -5.52
CA ASN A 80 -9.07 -1.16 -5.93
C ASN A 80 -9.31 -0.82 -7.40
N THR A 81 -9.67 0.43 -7.66
CA THR A 81 -9.79 1.01 -9.00
C THR A 81 -8.65 2.00 -9.31
N THR A 82 -7.78 2.27 -8.34
CA THR A 82 -6.67 3.22 -8.52
C THR A 82 -5.58 2.58 -9.37
N PRO A 83 -5.15 3.23 -10.46
CA PRO A 83 -4.04 2.72 -11.26
C PRO A 83 -2.72 2.81 -10.50
N ILE A 84 -1.80 1.90 -10.82
CA ILE A 84 -0.43 1.94 -10.34
C ILE A 84 0.18 3.30 -10.72
N ALA A 85 0.75 3.99 -9.75
CA ALA A 85 1.36 5.30 -9.95
C ALA A 85 2.78 5.34 -9.37
N ASP A 86 3.71 5.94 -10.10
CA ASP A 86 5.02 6.27 -9.53
C ASP A 86 4.89 7.47 -8.59
N ILE A 87 5.10 7.22 -7.30
CA ILE A 87 5.05 8.23 -6.24
C ILE A 87 6.44 8.49 -5.66
N SER A 88 7.51 8.17 -6.40
CA SER A 88 8.90 8.37 -5.96
C SER A 88 9.19 9.83 -5.59
N ALA A 89 8.59 10.78 -6.31
CA ALA A 89 8.70 12.21 -6.00
C ALA A 89 8.05 12.59 -4.65
N ALA A 90 7.10 11.78 -4.16
CA ALA A 90 6.45 11.99 -2.87
C ALA A 90 7.24 11.39 -1.69
N LYS A 91 8.23 10.52 -1.93
CA LYS A 91 9.05 9.90 -0.87
C LYS A 91 9.59 10.90 0.15
N SER A 92 10.10 12.04 -0.32
CA SER A 92 10.66 13.10 0.54
C SER A 92 9.61 13.83 1.39
N LYS A 93 8.32 13.67 1.04
CA LYS A 93 7.17 14.26 1.74
C LYS A 93 6.41 13.24 2.58
N LEU A 94 6.66 11.94 2.39
CA LEU A 94 6.04 10.86 3.15
C LEU A 94 6.76 10.73 4.49
N VAL A 95 6.12 11.21 5.55
CA VAL A 95 6.57 11.05 6.92
C VAL A 95 5.71 9.98 7.57
N PHE A 96 6.32 8.92 8.10
CA PHE A 96 5.56 7.95 8.89
C PHE A 96 5.06 8.62 10.17
N THR A 97 3.93 8.16 10.68
CA THR A 97 3.40 8.59 11.99
C THR A 97 4.37 8.34 13.15
N SER A 98 5.39 7.48 12.96
CA SER A 98 6.50 7.25 13.88
C SER A 98 7.64 8.28 13.79
N GLY A 99 7.54 9.30 12.93
CA GLY A 99 8.58 10.31 12.70
C GLY A 99 9.83 9.80 11.98
N THR A 100 9.87 8.51 11.61
CA THR A 100 10.96 7.92 10.82
C THR A 100 10.64 8.12 9.34
N GLY A 101 11.63 8.42 8.49
CA GLY A 101 11.45 8.41 7.03
C GLY A 101 11.32 6.99 6.48
N ILE A 102 11.06 6.84 5.17
CA ILE A 102 11.24 5.56 4.47
C ILE A 102 12.74 5.26 4.44
N THR A 103 13.21 4.48 5.41
CA THR A 103 14.55 3.91 5.37
C THR A 103 14.50 2.69 4.46
N THR A 104 14.93 2.84 3.21
CA THR A 104 15.35 1.70 2.41
C THR A 104 16.63 1.15 3.05
N LYS A 105 16.67 -0.15 3.34
CA LYS A 105 17.85 -0.83 3.86
C LYS A 105 18.20 -1.98 2.94
#